data_AF-A0A2V9QAI1-F1
#
_entry.id   AF-A0A2V9QAI1-F1
#
_cell.length_a   1.000
_cell.length_b   1.000
_cell.length_c   1.000
_cell.angle_alpha   90.00
_cell.angle_beta   90.00
_cell.angle_gamma   90.00
#
_symmetry.space_group_name_H-M   'P 1'
#
loop_
_entity.id
_entity.type
_entity.pdbx_description
1 polymer ?
#
loop_
_entity_poly.entity_id
_entity_poly.type
_entity_poly.pdbx_seq_one_letter_code
_entity_poly.pdbx_strand_id
1 'polypeptide(L)'
;MQKPDLRHLANDAERVLNIAAEYMRLGLYSRALEVLSRDYPTAVADETEPGALPPQRHPMVAYFRGFCREKLGQSGAADFIAGSRFSTAYVFPSRAEDVEVLNAALQANLRDASAHYLLGTLYFSRGLTDQALDHWAQARKFNPQIPVLHASMGRALLHVKNDPETALAVFQEGMRSDPANVELYIGLDQALSILARPARERVAALDNYPDRANMPSHLVYELILNLSEAGDYDRAAALFHNRFFQREEGGTNVRQVWIEVQLQKALSVANHGQCTEAVSVADHLGAEVAELPFTRDGLAPLLRSARIRYLLGTLYKSCKQTDKAQASFRQATQQSDLEDAVWAWNAARELPGFDQDSGKQKLESILQRARSTSEISSRTGWWLYNAAMLDRAVGRSKQAENEFRSALLFPDQMLTYHLTRLALSNSTP
;
A
#
# COMPACT_ATOMS: atom_id res chain seq x y z
N MET A 1 33.83 -37.84 2.12
CA MET A 1 32.99 -36.63 1.99
C MET A 1 31.55 -37.00 2.25
N GLN A 2 30.88 -36.28 3.15
CA GLN A 2 29.45 -36.46 3.44
C GLN A 2 28.65 -36.11 2.17
N LYS A 3 27.62 -36.90 1.85
CA LYS A 3 26.75 -36.61 0.70
C LYS A 3 25.96 -35.33 0.99
N PRO A 4 25.74 -34.44 0.01
CA PRO A 4 24.93 -33.24 0.21
C PRO A 4 23.49 -33.62 0.54
N ASP A 5 22.86 -32.86 1.44
CA ASP A 5 21.44 -32.99 1.74
C ASP A 5 20.61 -32.35 0.61
N LEU A 6 20.15 -33.18 -0.32
CA LEU A 6 19.42 -32.71 -1.49
C LEU A 6 18.00 -32.23 -1.15
N ARG A 7 17.41 -32.71 -0.07
CA ARG A 7 16.09 -32.22 0.38
C ARG A 7 16.21 -30.79 0.86
N HIS A 8 17.23 -30.51 1.68
CA HIS A 8 17.48 -29.15 2.15
C HIS A 8 17.73 -28.17 1.00
N LEU A 9 18.46 -28.58 -0.04
CA LEU A 9 18.70 -27.74 -1.22
C LEU A 9 17.46 -27.60 -2.12
N ALA A 10 16.60 -28.62 -2.20
CA ALA A 10 15.40 -28.58 -3.03
C ALA A 10 14.36 -27.57 -2.56
N ASN A 11 14.30 -27.32 -1.25
CA ASN A 11 13.30 -26.45 -0.64
C ASN A 11 13.51 -24.95 -0.93
N ASP A 12 14.68 -24.56 -1.46
CA ASP A 12 15.03 -23.18 -1.73
C ASP A 12 16.10 -23.08 -2.85
N ALA A 13 15.69 -22.58 -4.02
CA ALA A 13 16.57 -22.43 -5.17
C ALA A 13 17.74 -21.45 -4.94
N GLU A 14 17.61 -20.51 -4.00
CA GLU A 14 18.67 -19.57 -3.67
C GLU A 14 19.86 -20.27 -3.02
N ARG A 15 19.65 -21.39 -2.32
CA ARG A 15 20.73 -22.25 -1.79
C ARG A 15 21.55 -22.87 -2.91
N VAL A 16 20.87 -23.35 -3.96
CA VAL A 16 21.51 -23.91 -5.16
C VAL A 16 22.33 -22.85 -5.88
N LEU A 17 21.74 -21.66 -6.06
CA LEU A 17 22.40 -20.52 -6.70
C LEU A 17 23.61 -20.02 -5.90
N ASN A 18 23.53 -19.96 -4.57
CA ASN A 18 24.65 -19.57 -3.72
C ASN A 18 25.85 -20.50 -3.88
N ILE A 19 25.63 -21.82 -3.82
CA ILE A 19 26.70 -22.81 -3.98
C ILE A 19 27.29 -22.73 -5.40
N ALA A 20 26.45 -22.60 -6.43
CA ALA A 20 26.91 -22.47 -7.80
C ALA A 20 27.76 -21.19 -8.00
N ALA A 21 27.32 -20.06 -7.45
CA ALA A 21 28.04 -18.80 -7.50
C ALA A 21 29.41 -18.88 -6.81
N GLU A 22 29.51 -19.57 -5.65
CA GLU A 22 30.80 -19.81 -5.00
C GLU A 22 31.76 -20.59 -5.89
N TYR A 23 31.30 -21.66 -6.55
CA TYR A 23 32.12 -22.38 -7.52
C TYR A 23 32.53 -21.51 -8.70
N MET A 24 31.62 -20.67 -9.22
CA MET A 24 31.92 -19.74 -10.32
C MET A 24 33.00 -18.72 -9.94
N ARG A 25 32.96 -18.16 -8.72
CA ARG A 25 34.00 -17.24 -8.21
C ARG A 25 35.39 -17.88 -8.16
N LEU A 26 35.45 -19.19 -7.94
CA LEU A 26 36.70 -19.96 -7.95
C LEU A 26 37.10 -20.42 -9.36
N GLY A 27 36.35 -20.06 -10.41
CA GLY A 27 36.56 -20.54 -11.78
C GLY A 27 36.17 -22.01 -12.00
N LEU A 28 35.51 -22.63 -11.03
CA LEU A 28 35.14 -24.05 -11.04
C LEU A 28 33.79 -24.27 -11.73
N TYR A 29 33.64 -23.81 -12.98
CA TYR A 29 32.39 -23.87 -13.73
C TYR A 29 31.83 -25.29 -13.91
N SER A 30 32.69 -26.32 -13.97
CA SER A 30 32.24 -27.72 -14.01
C SER A 30 31.55 -28.14 -12.71
N ARG A 31 31.96 -27.61 -11.55
CA ARG A 31 31.33 -27.90 -10.25
C ARG A 31 30.03 -27.12 -10.08
N ALA A 32 30.02 -25.86 -10.51
CA ALA A 32 28.80 -25.05 -10.56
C ALA A 32 27.74 -25.75 -11.44
N LEU A 33 28.14 -26.23 -12.63
CA LEU A 33 27.25 -26.96 -13.53
C LEU A 33 26.71 -28.26 -12.92
N GLU A 34 27.53 -29.00 -12.16
CA GLU A 34 27.10 -30.22 -11.44
C GLU A 34 25.96 -29.91 -10.45
N VAL A 35 26.09 -28.81 -9.70
CA VAL A 35 25.08 -28.36 -8.73
C VAL A 35 23.80 -27.91 -9.45
N LEU A 36 23.92 -27.06 -10.47
CA LEU A 36 22.78 -26.50 -11.22
C LEU A 36 22.02 -27.53 -12.07
N SER A 37 22.66 -28.64 -12.43
CA SER A 37 22.08 -29.71 -13.27
C SER A 37 21.53 -30.87 -12.46
N ARG A 38 21.65 -30.84 -11.13
CA ARG A 38 21.23 -31.94 -10.27
C ARG A 38 19.71 -32.08 -10.27
N ASP A 39 19.24 -33.32 -10.21
CA ASP A 39 17.83 -33.60 -9.95
C ASP A 39 17.55 -33.52 -8.45
N TYR A 40 16.81 -32.48 -8.05
CA TYR A 40 16.41 -32.22 -6.68
C TYR A 40 15.05 -32.89 -6.38
N PRO A 41 14.87 -33.53 -5.21
CA PRO A 41 13.58 -34.07 -4.83
C PRO A 41 12.50 -32.98 -4.79
N THR A 42 11.23 -33.36 -4.85
CA THR A 42 10.14 -32.39 -4.67
C THR A 42 10.23 -31.74 -3.28
N ALA A 43 10.12 -30.42 -3.23
CA ALA A 43 10.12 -29.68 -1.98
C ALA A 43 8.94 -30.08 -1.09
N VAL A 44 9.17 -30.11 0.22
CA VAL A 44 8.11 -30.34 1.21
C VAL A 44 7.43 -29.01 1.51
N ALA A 45 6.10 -28.97 1.43
CA ALA A 45 5.32 -27.73 1.54
C ALA A 45 5.62 -26.95 2.83
N ASP A 46 5.74 -27.64 3.97
CA ASP A 46 6.00 -27.03 5.28
C ASP A 46 7.47 -26.59 5.47
N GLU A 47 8.34 -26.85 4.49
CA GLU A 47 9.76 -26.52 4.53
C GLU A 47 10.18 -25.52 3.44
N THR A 48 9.22 -24.99 2.68
CA THR A 48 9.45 -24.05 1.58
C THR A 48 8.57 -22.81 1.75
N GLU A 49 9.06 -21.67 1.27
CA GLU A 49 8.28 -20.44 1.29
C GLU A 49 7.08 -20.56 0.33
N PRO A 50 5.86 -20.14 0.74
CA PRO A 50 4.71 -20.13 -0.15
C PRO A 50 5.00 -19.38 -1.46
N GLY A 51 4.82 -20.07 -2.59
CA GLY A 51 5.06 -19.50 -3.92
C GLY A 51 6.50 -19.67 -4.44
N ALA A 52 7.44 -20.16 -3.63
CA ALA A 52 8.81 -20.43 -4.08
C ALA A 52 8.85 -21.46 -5.22
N LEU A 53 9.71 -21.19 -6.21
CA LEU A 53 9.90 -22.08 -7.35
C LEU A 53 10.98 -23.12 -7.03
N PRO A 54 10.77 -24.41 -7.36
CA PRO A 54 11.79 -25.43 -7.18
C PRO A 54 12.98 -25.17 -8.12
N PRO A 55 14.20 -25.62 -7.79
CA PRO A 55 15.40 -25.37 -8.59
C PRO A 55 15.24 -25.70 -10.08
N GLN A 56 14.54 -26.80 -10.42
CA GLN A 56 14.36 -27.24 -11.81
C GLN A 56 13.46 -26.32 -12.65
N ARG A 57 12.65 -25.47 -12.01
CA ARG A 57 11.74 -24.51 -12.67
C ARG A 57 12.08 -23.06 -12.31
N HIS A 58 13.25 -22.83 -11.73
CA HIS A 58 13.69 -21.49 -11.35
C HIS A 58 14.44 -20.83 -12.53
N PRO A 59 14.03 -19.65 -13.01
CA PRO A 59 14.64 -19.02 -14.20
C PRO A 59 16.13 -18.75 -13.99
N MET A 60 16.53 -18.23 -12.82
CA MET A 60 17.95 -17.98 -12.55
C MET A 60 18.79 -19.26 -12.51
N VAL A 61 18.25 -20.40 -12.05
CA VAL A 61 19.01 -21.66 -12.07
C VAL A 61 19.28 -22.09 -13.50
N ALA A 62 18.29 -21.96 -14.39
CA ALA A 62 18.46 -22.22 -15.81
C ALA A 62 19.46 -21.25 -16.45
N TYR A 63 19.35 -19.94 -16.20
CA TYR A 63 20.31 -18.97 -16.75
C TYR A 63 21.75 -19.23 -16.28
N PHE A 64 21.95 -19.49 -14.98
CA PHE A 64 23.27 -19.85 -14.44
C PHE A 64 23.82 -21.12 -15.09
N ARG A 65 22.95 -22.11 -15.34
CA ARG A 65 23.34 -23.36 -15.98
C ARG A 65 23.82 -23.13 -17.42
N GLY A 66 23.07 -22.34 -18.19
CA GLY A 66 23.44 -21.95 -19.55
C GLY A 66 24.78 -21.20 -19.58
N PHE A 67 24.97 -20.25 -18.68
CA PHE A 67 26.23 -19.50 -18.54
C PHE A 67 27.42 -20.42 -18.22
N CYS A 68 27.26 -21.35 -17.27
CA CYS A 68 28.32 -22.30 -16.93
C CYS A 68 28.68 -23.21 -18.11
N ARG A 69 27.69 -23.62 -18.93
CA ARG A 69 27.96 -24.38 -20.16
C ARG A 69 28.80 -23.59 -21.15
N GLU A 70 28.47 -22.32 -21.38
CA GLU A 70 29.25 -21.46 -22.29
C GLU A 70 30.69 -21.26 -21.80
N LYS A 71 30.89 -21.07 -20.50
CA LYS A 71 32.24 -21.00 -19.89
C LYS A 71 33.06 -22.28 -20.05
N LEU A 72 32.40 -23.42 -20.25
CA LEU A 72 33.03 -24.71 -20.53
C LEU A 72 33.12 -25.04 -22.04
N GLY A 73 32.80 -24.08 -22.92
CA GLY A 73 32.82 -24.27 -24.37
C GLY A 73 31.64 -25.11 -24.91
N GLN A 74 30.59 -25.30 -24.11
CA GLN A 74 29.36 -25.98 -24.50
C GLN A 74 28.26 -24.97 -24.83
N SER A 75 27.22 -25.39 -25.56
CA SER A 75 26.07 -24.50 -25.83
C SER A 75 25.19 -24.33 -24.59
N GLY A 76 24.93 -23.08 -24.20
CA GLY A 76 23.96 -22.71 -23.15
C GLY A 76 22.54 -22.44 -23.67
N ALA A 77 22.32 -22.47 -24.99
CA ALA A 77 21.09 -21.95 -25.61
C ALA A 77 19.80 -22.61 -25.10
N ALA A 78 19.79 -23.93 -24.89
CA ALA A 78 18.63 -24.64 -24.38
C ALA A 78 18.25 -24.20 -22.96
N ASP A 79 19.25 -23.90 -22.12
CA ASP A 79 19.05 -23.45 -20.76
C ASP A 79 18.55 -22.00 -20.70
N PHE A 80 19.07 -21.12 -21.55
CA PHE A 80 18.54 -19.76 -21.68
C PHE A 80 17.09 -19.74 -22.19
N ILE A 81 16.76 -20.58 -23.18
CA ILE A 81 15.37 -20.74 -23.65
C ILE A 81 14.48 -21.24 -22.52
N ALA A 82 14.94 -22.21 -21.72
CA ALA A 82 14.18 -22.70 -20.56
C ALA A 82 13.96 -21.58 -19.53
N GLY A 83 15.01 -20.85 -19.16
CA GLY A 83 14.94 -19.71 -18.24
C GLY A 83 13.91 -18.67 -18.68
N SER A 84 13.89 -18.33 -19.97
CA SER A 84 12.94 -17.35 -20.55
C SER A 84 11.47 -17.75 -20.42
N ARG A 85 11.17 -19.05 -20.24
CA ARG A 85 9.81 -19.61 -20.17
C ARG A 85 9.35 -19.88 -18.75
N PHE A 86 10.25 -19.87 -17.77
CA PHE A 86 9.88 -20.07 -16.37
C PHE A 86 9.27 -18.81 -15.78
N SER A 87 8.45 -18.99 -14.76
CA SER A 87 7.83 -17.88 -14.04
C SER A 87 8.92 -17.05 -13.34
N THR A 88 8.76 -15.72 -13.36
CA THR A 88 9.57 -14.80 -12.58
C THR A 88 8.91 -14.43 -11.25
N ALA A 89 7.73 -14.99 -10.95
CA ALA A 89 7.06 -14.78 -9.67
C ALA A 89 7.95 -15.29 -8.53
N TYR A 90 8.08 -14.48 -7.47
CA TYR A 90 8.94 -14.77 -6.31
C TYR A 90 10.43 -14.94 -6.63
N VAL A 91 10.92 -14.38 -7.73
CA VAL A 91 12.35 -14.41 -8.10
C VAL A 91 12.96 -13.01 -7.93
N PHE A 92 13.94 -12.90 -7.03
CA PHE A 92 14.59 -11.63 -6.69
C PHE A 92 16.12 -11.75 -6.82
N PRO A 93 16.69 -11.54 -8.02
CA PRO A 93 18.13 -11.54 -8.19
C PRO A 93 18.78 -10.47 -7.31
N SER A 94 19.92 -10.81 -6.72
CA SER A 94 20.61 -9.97 -5.72
C SER A 94 22.14 -10.09 -5.76
N ARG A 95 22.70 -11.04 -6.50
CA ARG A 95 24.14 -11.35 -6.57
C ARG A 95 24.83 -10.54 -7.67
N ALA A 96 26.15 -10.44 -7.59
CA ALA A 96 26.95 -9.81 -8.64
C ALA A 96 26.93 -10.66 -9.93
N GLU A 97 26.99 -11.99 -9.78
CA GLU A 97 26.96 -12.96 -10.88
C GLU A 97 25.65 -12.88 -11.69
N ASP A 98 24.53 -12.46 -11.06
CA ASP A 98 23.24 -12.34 -11.72
C ASP A 98 23.33 -11.38 -12.93
N VAL A 99 24.11 -10.31 -12.83
CA VAL A 99 24.32 -9.35 -13.94
C VAL A 99 25.01 -10.03 -15.12
N GLU A 100 26.10 -10.76 -14.88
CA GLU A 100 26.86 -11.42 -15.93
C GLU A 100 26.04 -12.51 -16.62
N VAL A 101 25.33 -13.30 -15.81
CA VAL A 101 24.49 -14.41 -16.27
C VAL A 101 23.30 -13.90 -17.10
N LEU A 102 22.60 -12.87 -16.63
CA LEU A 102 21.46 -12.30 -17.36
C LEU A 102 21.92 -11.58 -18.64
N ASN A 103 23.08 -10.94 -18.63
CA ASN A 103 23.65 -10.35 -19.85
C ASN A 103 24.03 -11.42 -20.88
N ALA A 104 24.56 -12.59 -20.46
CA ALA A 104 24.81 -13.69 -21.38
C ALA A 104 23.51 -14.24 -21.99
N ALA A 105 22.44 -14.37 -21.20
CA ALA A 105 21.12 -14.74 -21.71
C ALA A 105 20.61 -13.72 -22.76
N LEU A 106 20.79 -12.42 -22.50
CA LEU A 106 20.43 -11.36 -23.46
C LEU A 106 21.34 -11.36 -24.71
N GLN A 107 22.61 -11.70 -24.60
CA GLN A 107 23.49 -11.88 -25.76
C GLN A 107 23.03 -13.03 -26.66
N ALA A 108 22.54 -14.13 -26.05
CA ALA A 108 21.95 -15.24 -26.79
C ALA A 108 20.58 -14.90 -27.40
N ASN A 109 19.77 -14.09 -26.70
CA ASN A 109 18.48 -13.60 -27.18
C ASN A 109 18.16 -12.19 -26.64
N LEU A 110 18.35 -11.17 -27.48
CA LEU A 110 18.08 -9.77 -27.14
C LEU A 110 16.60 -9.46 -26.86
N ARG A 111 15.70 -10.42 -27.04
CA ARG A 111 14.26 -10.31 -26.79
C ARG A 111 13.79 -11.13 -25.59
N ASP A 112 14.70 -11.64 -24.77
CA ASP A 112 14.33 -12.36 -23.55
C ASP A 112 13.73 -11.38 -22.52
N ALA A 113 12.39 -11.38 -22.47
CA ALA A 113 11.63 -10.50 -21.60
C ALA A 113 11.86 -10.80 -20.11
N SER A 114 12.04 -12.08 -19.75
CA SER A 114 12.29 -12.50 -18.37
C SER A 114 13.67 -12.05 -17.92
N ALA A 115 14.69 -12.17 -18.78
CA ALA A 115 16.03 -11.68 -18.46
C ALA A 115 16.05 -10.14 -18.32
N HIS A 116 15.36 -9.41 -19.20
CA HIS A 116 15.17 -7.97 -19.04
C HIS A 116 14.44 -7.61 -17.75
N TYR A 117 13.36 -8.31 -17.39
CA TYR A 117 12.64 -8.07 -16.14
C TYR A 117 13.53 -8.26 -14.92
N LEU A 118 14.20 -9.40 -14.84
CA LEU A 118 15.06 -9.78 -13.71
C LEU A 118 16.25 -8.83 -13.57
N LEU A 119 16.84 -8.39 -14.68
CA LEU A 119 17.93 -7.41 -14.68
C LEU A 119 17.43 -6.02 -14.24
N GLY A 120 16.24 -5.62 -14.68
CA GLY A 120 15.60 -4.38 -14.21
C GLY A 120 15.32 -4.42 -12.70
N THR A 121 14.82 -5.54 -12.18
CA THR A 121 14.59 -5.77 -10.75
C THR A 121 15.88 -5.70 -9.94
N LEU A 122 16.97 -6.27 -10.47
CA LEU A 122 18.30 -6.17 -9.86
C LEU A 122 18.82 -4.73 -9.85
N TYR A 123 18.68 -3.98 -10.95
CA TYR A 123 19.10 -2.57 -10.98
C TYR A 123 18.28 -1.69 -10.03
N PHE A 124 16.97 -1.94 -9.94
CA PHE A 124 16.10 -1.22 -9.02
C PHE A 124 16.53 -1.43 -7.56
N SER A 125 16.85 -2.68 -7.18
CA SER A 125 17.33 -2.99 -5.81
C SER A 125 18.69 -2.36 -5.49
N ARG A 126 19.45 -1.93 -6.50
CA ARG A 126 20.71 -1.17 -6.38
C ARG A 126 20.52 0.35 -6.48
N GLY A 127 19.28 0.84 -6.55
CA GLY A 127 18.96 2.26 -6.69
C GLY A 127 19.14 2.83 -8.10
N LEU A 128 19.50 1.98 -9.08
CA LEU A 128 19.74 2.35 -10.48
C LEU A 128 18.40 2.40 -11.24
N THR A 129 17.54 3.32 -10.82
CA THR A 129 16.12 3.36 -11.22
C THR A 129 15.91 3.60 -12.71
N ASP A 130 16.72 4.44 -13.36
CA ASP A 130 16.60 4.67 -14.81
C ASP A 130 16.92 3.42 -15.63
N GLN A 131 18.01 2.73 -15.28
CA GLN A 131 18.38 1.47 -15.93
C GLN A 131 17.32 0.38 -15.68
N ALA A 132 16.72 0.36 -14.49
CA ALA A 132 15.62 -0.53 -14.18
C ALA A 132 14.41 -0.28 -15.08
N LEU A 133 13.99 0.98 -15.21
CA LEU A 133 12.87 1.37 -16.07
C LEU A 133 13.13 1.08 -17.55
N ASP A 134 14.37 1.26 -18.04
CA ASP A 134 14.75 0.93 -19.42
C ASP A 134 14.62 -0.58 -19.69
N HIS A 135 15.13 -1.41 -18.79
CA HIS A 135 15.03 -2.86 -18.91
C HIS A 135 13.59 -3.36 -18.75
N TRP A 136 12.84 -2.83 -17.79
CA TRP A 136 11.42 -3.14 -17.65
C TRP A 136 10.60 -2.68 -18.86
N ALA A 137 10.96 -1.57 -19.52
CA ALA A 137 10.33 -1.16 -20.76
C ALA A 137 10.59 -2.15 -21.91
N GLN A 138 11.80 -2.73 -22.01
CA GLN A 138 12.07 -3.82 -22.96
C GLN A 138 11.28 -5.08 -22.60
N ALA A 139 11.24 -5.46 -21.31
CA ALA A 139 10.45 -6.59 -20.84
C ALA A 139 8.97 -6.42 -21.21
N ARG A 140 8.39 -5.24 -20.94
CA ARG A 140 7.01 -4.87 -21.29
C ARG A 140 6.74 -4.97 -22.79
N LYS A 141 7.69 -4.54 -23.62
CA LYS A 141 7.59 -4.59 -25.09
C LYS A 141 7.55 -6.04 -25.61
N PHE A 142 8.33 -6.94 -25.03
CA PHE A 142 8.45 -8.32 -25.52
C PHE A 142 7.44 -9.27 -24.87
N ASN A 143 7.12 -9.07 -23.59
CA ASN A 143 6.10 -9.80 -22.87
C ASN A 143 5.47 -8.91 -21.78
N PRO A 144 4.30 -8.29 -22.06
CA PRO A 144 3.60 -7.48 -21.06
C PRO A 144 2.92 -8.30 -19.96
N GLN A 145 2.93 -9.64 -20.05
CA GLN A 145 2.26 -10.55 -19.11
C GLN A 145 3.19 -11.04 -18.00
N ILE A 146 4.38 -10.45 -17.85
CA ILE A 146 5.28 -10.79 -16.75
C ILE A 146 4.62 -10.37 -15.43
N PRO A 147 4.46 -11.30 -14.47
CA PRO A 147 3.83 -11.00 -13.19
C PRO A 147 4.51 -9.80 -12.51
N VAL A 148 3.70 -8.91 -11.92
CA VAL A 148 4.18 -7.76 -11.13
C VAL A 148 4.95 -6.69 -11.94
N LEU A 149 5.26 -6.91 -13.24
CA LEU A 149 6.05 -5.96 -14.06
C LEU A 149 5.50 -4.53 -14.01
N HIS A 150 4.22 -4.35 -14.37
CA HIS A 150 3.60 -3.03 -14.36
C HIS A 150 3.45 -2.46 -12.95
N ALA A 151 3.24 -3.30 -11.93
CA ALA A 151 3.21 -2.86 -10.54
C ALA A 151 4.58 -2.33 -10.09
N SER A 152 5.67 -3.02 -10.41
CA SER A 152 7.04 -2.57 -10.13
C SER A 152 7.38 -1.27 -10.86
N MET A 153 7.05 -1.18 -12.15
CA MET A 153 7.26 0.04 -12.93
C MET A 153 6.46 1.22 -12.37
N GLY A 154 5.17 1.03 -12.10
CA GLY A 154 4.30 2.07 -11.54
C GLY A 154 4.77 2.55 -10.17
N ARG A 155 5.17 1.63 -9.28
CA ARG A 155 5.74 1.98 -7.97
C ARG A 155 7.04 2.76 -8.08
N ALA A 156 7.94 2.38 -9.00
CA ALA A 156 9.18 3.12 -9.23
C ALA A 156 8.92 4.53 -9.75
N LEU A 157 7.99 4.68 -10.70
CA LEU A 157 7.58 5.99 -11.22
C LEU A 157 6.95 6.86 -10.13
N LEU A 158 6.06 6.30 -9.33
CA LEU A 158 5.33 7.03 -8.30
C LEU A 158 6.24 7.47 -7.14
N HIS A 159 7.02 6.55 -6.58
CA HIS A 159 7.76 6.80 -5.34
C HIS A 159 9.19 7.32 -5.54
N VAL A 160 9.85 6.96 -6.66
CA VAL A 160 11.25 7.34 -6.90
C VAL A 160 11.35 8.47 -7.91
N LYS A 161 10.55 8.43 -8.98
CA LYS A 161 10.54 9.49 -9.99
C LYS A 161 9.56 10.62 -9.69
N ASN A 162 8.67 10.43 -8.72
CA ASN A 162 7.63 11.40 -8.39
C ASN A 162 6.81 11.80 -9.63
N ASP A 163 6.50 10.81 -10.47
CA ASP A 163 5.76 10.95 -11.74
C ASP A 163 4.43 10.18 -11.67
N PRO A 164 3.42 10.74 -10.96
CA PRO A 164 2.14 10.07 -10.75
C PRO A 164 1.32 9.92 -12.03
N GLU A 165 1.46 10.83 -13.00
CA GLU A 165 0.78 10.74 -14.30
C GLU A 165 1.24 9.52 -15.10
N THR A 166 2.56 9.33 -15.24
CA THR A 166 3.08 8.16 -15.97
C THR A 166 2.82 6.88 -15.17
N ALA A 167 2.93 6.92 -13.84
CA ALA A 167 2.60 5.77 -12.98
C ALA A 167 1.14 5.33 -13.18
N LEU A 168 0.19 6.27 -13.19
CA LEU A 168 -1.23 5.99 -13.42
C LEU A 168 -1.44 5.25 -14.75
N ALA A 169 -0.83 5.72 -15.83
CA ALA A 169 -0.94 5.07 -17.14
C ALA A 169 -0.37 3.64 -17.12
N VAL A 170 0.75 3.42 -16.43
CA VAL A 170 1.37 2.09 -16.30
C VAL A 170 0.50 1.15 -15.47
N PHE A 171 -0.10 1.60 -14.37
CA PHE A 171 -1.02 0.78 -13.58
C PHE A 171 -2.27 0.38 -14.39
N GLN A 172 -2.84 1.33 -15.14
CA GLN A 172 -3.99 1.06 -16.03
C GLN A 172 -3.67 0.05 -17.14
N GLU A 173 -2.45 0.11 -17.70
CA GLU A 173 -1.96 -0.89 -18.65
C GLU A 173 -1.84 -2.26 -17.96
N GLY A 174 -1.23 -2.28 -16.76
CA GLY A 174 -1.06 -3.47 -15.95
C GLY A 174 -2.38 -4.19 -15.66
N MET A 175 -3.46 -3.45 -15.37
CA MET A 175 -4.77 -4.05 -15.09
C MET A 175 -5.35 -4.82 -16.27
N ARG A 176 -4.89 -4.55 -17.51
CA ARG A 176 -5.29 -5.32 -18.70
C ARG A 176 -4.46 -6.59 -18.85
N SER A 177 -3.23 -6.58 -18.36
CA SER A 177 -2.32 -7.73 -18.41
C SER A 177 -2.57 -8.68 -17.24
N ASP A 178 -2.57 -8.17 -16.02
CA ASP A 178 -2.69 -8.91 -14.78
C ASP A 178 -3.89 -8.38 -13.95
N PRO A 179 -5.13 -8.62 -14.39
CA PRO A 179 -6.33 -7.99 -13.82
C PRO A 179 -6.59 -8.37 -12.35
N ALA A 180 -6.01 -9.46 -11.85
CA ALA A 180 -6.18 -9.90 -10.46
C ALA A 180 -5.14 -9.32 -9.50
N ASN A 181 -4.12 -8.62 -10.02
CA ASN A 181 -3.03 -8.10 -9.21
C ASN A 181 -3.43 -6.86 -8.43
N VAL A 182 -3.63 -7.09 -7.14
CA VAL A 182 -4.07 -6.12 -6.13
C VAL A 182 -3.17 -4.89 -6.08
N GLU A 183 -1.86 -5.04 -6.27
CA GLU A 183 -0.88 -3.94 -6.20
C GLU A 183 -1.13 -2.88 -7.28
N LEU A 184 -1.71 -3.27 -8.42
CA LEU A 184 -2.07 -2.33 -9.48
C LEU A 184 -3.20 -1.41 -9.04
N TYR A 185 -4.20 -1.93 -8.31
CA TYR A 185 -5.34 -1.16 -7.83
C TYR A 185 -4.95 -0.23 -6.68
N ILE A 186 -4.10 -0.71 -5.75
CA ILE A 186 -3.53 0.12 -4.69
C ILE A 186 -2.72 1.27 -5.29
N GLY A 187 -1.77 0.96 -6.17
CA GLY A 187 -0.92 1.96 -6.79
C GLY A 187 -1.69 2.97 -7.65
N LEU A 188 -2.74 2.51 -8.32
CA LEU A 188 -3.63 3.37 -9.09
C LEU A 188 -4.44 4.30 -8.19
N ASP A 189 -5.07 3.81 -7.12
CA ASP A 189 -5.81 4.66 -6.17
C ASP A 189 -4.90 5.72 -5.54
N GLN A 190 -3.67 5.32 -5.18
CA GLN A 190 -2.65 6.23 -4.68
C GLN A 190 -2.29 7.31 -5.71
N ALA A 191 -2.01 6.93 -6.96
CA ALA A 191 -1.70 7.87 -8.03
C ALA A 191 -2.87 8.84 -8.28
N LEU A 192 -4.11 8.34 -8.36
CA LEU A 192 -5.31 9.16 -8.50
C LEU A 192 -5.49 10.13 -7.32
N SER A 193 -5.14 9.71 -6.11
CA SER A 193 -5.19 10.54 -4.90
C SER A 193 -4.19 11.68 -4.95
N ILE A 194 -2.93 11.41 -5.33
CA ILE A 194 -1.87 12.42 -5.49
C ILE A 194 -2.22 13.43 -6.59
N LEU A 195 -2.80 12.95 -7.69
CA LEU A 195 -3.28 13.75 -8.81
C LEU A 195 -4.57 14.52 -8.49
N ALA A 196 -5.10 14.41 -7.27
CA ALA A 196 -6.34 15.04 -6.82
C ALA A 196 -7.53 14.77 -7.76
N ARG A 197 -7.61 13.56 -8.32
CA ARG A 197 -8.73 13.16 -9.17
C ARG A 197 -10.03 13.08 -8.36
N PRO A 198 -11.22 13.20 -8.95
CA PRO A 198 -12.46 13.08 -8.20
C PRO A 198 -12.67 11.69 -7.61
N ALA A 199 -13.35 11.59 -6.45
CA ALA A 199 -13.64 10.31 -5.80
C ALA A 199 -14.35 9.31 -6.72
N ARG A 200 -15.23 9.79 -7.60
CA ARG A 200 -15.92 8.95 -8.59
C ARG A 200 -14.97 8.24 -9.58
N GLU A 201 -13.84 8.87 -9.93
CA GLU A 201 -12.83 8.24 -10.80
C GLU A 201 -12.06 7.14 -10.06
N ARG A 202 -11.75 7.36 -8.76
CA ARG A 202 -11.16 6.34 -7.88
C ARG A 202 -12.10 5.14 -7.69
N VAL A 203 -13.37 5.39 -7.39
CA VAL A 203 -14.42 4.36 -7.30
C VAL A 203 -14.48 3.54 -8.59
N ALA A 204 -14.56 4.20 -9.76
CA ALA A 204 -14.64 3.50 -11.04
C ALA A 204 -13.42 2.60 -11.30
N ALA A 205 -12.23 3.01 -10.86
CA ALA A 205 -11.04 2.20 -11.03
C ALA A 205 -11.02 0.98 -10.10
N LEU A 206 -11.41 1.15 -8.83
CA LEU A 206 -11.52 0.05 -7.87
C LEU A 206 -12.65 -0.93 -8.21
N ASP A 207 -13.77 -0.44 -8.78
CA ASP A 207 -14.89 -1.26 -9.27
C ASP A 207 -14.50 -2.21 -10.42
N ASN A 208 -13.38 -1.95 -11.10
CA ASN A 208 -12.87 -2.81 -12.17
C ASN A 208 -12.17 -4.08 -11.65
N TYR A 209 -11.99 -4.23 -10.34
CA TYR A 209 -11.43 -5.46 -9.77
C TYR A 209 -12.32 -6.66 -10.13
N PRO A 210 -11.75 -7.73 -10.74
CA PRO A 210 -12.56 -8.79 -11.37
C PRO A 210 -13.32 -9.65 -10.36
N ASP A 211 -12.70 -10.01 -9.23
CA ASP A 211 -13.33 -10.82 -8.18
C ASP A 211 -13.83 -9.93 -7.04
N ARG A 212 -14.91 -9.19 -7.27
CA ARG A 212 -15.48 -8.33 -6.22
C ARG A 212 -15.95 -9.11 -5.01
N ALA A 213 -16.35 -10.37 -5.17
CA ALA A 213 -16.84 -11.19 -4.05
C ALA A 213 -15.71 -11.51 -3.06
N ASN A 214 -14.50 -11.79 -3.55
CA ASN A 214 -13.32 -12.09 -2.72
C ASN A 214 -12.27 -10.97 -2.70
N MET A 215 -12.66 -9.73 -3.05
CA MET A 215 -11.78 -8.56 -2.98
C MET A 215 -11.11 -8.47 -1.60
N PRO A 216 -9.77 -8.30 -1.52
CA PRO A 216 -9.05 -8.17 -0.26
C PRO A 216 -9.58 -7.03 0.61
N SER A 217 -9.55 -7.22 1.93
CA SER A 217 -10.12 -6.27 2.91
C SER A 217 -9.63 -4.83 2.72
N HIS A 218 -8.33 -4.62 2.49
CA HIS A 218 -7.79 -3.28 2.31
C HIS A 218 -8.32 -2.58 1.04
N LEU A 219 -8.50 -3.30 -0.08
CA LEU A 219 -9.14 -2.74 -1.28
C LEU A 219 -10.63 -2.44 -1.03
N VAL A 220 -11.31 -3.30 -0.28
CA VAL A 220 -12.71 -3.06 0.12
C VAL A 220 -12.80 -1.77 0.96
N TYR A 221 -11.86 -1.55 1.89
CA TYR A 221 -11.82 -0.32 2.69
C TYR A 221 -11.61 0.91 1.81
N GLU A 222 -10.65 0.89 0.88
CA GLU A 222 -10.45 2.01 -0.05
C GLU A 222 -11.70 2.27 -0.89
N LEU A 223 -12.36 1.24 -1.43
CA LEU A 223 -13.58 1.41 -2.20
C LEU A 223 -14.69 2.04 -1.35
N ILE A 224 -14.88 1.58 -0.11
CA ILE A 224 -15.86 2.12 0.84
C ILE A 224 -15.59 3.61 1.12
N LEU A 225 -14.34 3.97 1.41
CA LEU A 225 -13.97 5.36 1.74
C LEU A 225 -14.11 6.27 0.52
N ASN A 226 -13.74 5.79 -0.66
CA ASN A 226 -13.95 6.50 -1.92
C ASN A 226 -15.43 6.67 -2.29
N LEU A 227 -16.29 5.68 -2.00
CA LEU A 227 -17.74 5.80 -2.15
C LEU A 227 -18.32 6.84 -1.18
N SER A 228 -17.85 6.84 0.07
CA SER A 228 -18.22 7.85 1.09
C SER A 228 -17.86 9.27 0.63
N GLU A 229 -16.65 9.47 0.10
CA GLU A 229 -16.21 10.74 -0.50
C GLU A 229 -17.04 11.13 -1.74
N ALA A 230 -17.55 10.16 -2.50
CA ALA A 230 -18.43 10.38 -3.64
C ALA A 230 -19.90 10.65 -3.25
N GLY A 231 -20.24 10.52 -1.95
CA GLY A 231 -21.59 10.65 -1.40
C GLY A 231 -22.47 9.41 -1.58
N ASP A 232 -21.91 8.28 -2.01
CA ASP A 232 -22.60 7.02 -2.27
C ASP A 232 -22.61 6.12 -1.03
N TYR A 233 -23.25 6.61 0.03
CA TYR A 233 -23.23 5.96 1.35
C TYR A 233 -23.94 4.61 1.36
N ASP A 234 -24.93 4.39 0.50
CA ASP A 234 -25.66 3.14 0.44
C ASP A 234 -24.80 2.02 -0.14
N ARG A 235 -24.03 2.29 -1.22
CA ARG A 235 -23.05 1.33 -1.74
C ARG A 235 -21.89 1.13 -0.77
N ALA A 236 -21.44 2.19 -0.10
CA ALA A 236 -20.41 2.07 0.94
C ALA A 236 -20.88 1.14 2.08
N ALA A 237 -22.12 1.30 2.56
CA ALA A 237 -22.69 0.47 3.61
C ALA A 237 -22.87 -1.00 3.17
N ALA A 238 -23.33 -1.24 1.94
CA ALA A 238 -23.53 -2.59 1.41
C ALA A 238 -22.25 -3.44 1.38
N LEU A 239 -21.09 -2.82 1.18
CA LEU A 239 -19.80 -3.53 1.13
C LEU A 239 -19.33 -4.10 2.47
N PHE A 240 -19.95 -3.73 3.59
CA PHE A 240 -19.66 -4.34 4.89
C PHE A 240 -20.36 -5.69 5.11
N HIS A 241 -21.38 -6.02 4.31
CA HIS A 241 -22.16 -7.25 4.48
C HIS A 241 -21.55 -8.43 3.73
N ASN A 242 -21.83 -9.64 4.23
CA ASN A 242 -21.44 -10.92 3.62
C ASN A 242 -19.92 -11.08 3.43
N ARG A 243 -19.12 -10.51 4.33
CA ARG A 243 -17.65 -10.58 4.29
C ARG A 243 -17.05 -10.78 5.67
N PHE A 244 -15.90 -11.44 5.69
CA PHE A 244 -15.05 -11.51 6.87
C PHE A 244 -13.92 -10.49 6.75
N PHE A 245 -13.79 -9.63 7.75
CA PHE A 245 -12.72 -8.64 7.84
C PHE A 245 -11.67 -9.12 8.84
N GLN A 246 -10.50 -9.49 8.32
CA GLN A 246 -9.37 -9.90 9.14
C GLN A 246 -8.86 -8.72 9.98
N ARG A 247 -8.39 -9.03 11.19
CA ARG A 247 -7.71 -8.05 12.03
C ARG A 247 -6.23 -8.05 11.68
N GLU A 248 -5.77 -6.96 11.10
CA GLU A 248 -4.36 -6.75 10.74
C GLU A 248 -3.66 -5.90 11.81
N GLU A 249 -2.46 -6.32 12.23
CA GLU A 249 -1.64 -5.53 13.17
C GLU A 249 -1.11 -4.28 12.46
N GLY A 250 -1.35 -3.10 13.04
CA GLY A 250 -0.91 -1.82 12.47
C GLY A 250 -1.68 -1.36 11.23
N GLY A 251 -2.65 -2.14 10.74
CA GLY A 251 -3.51 -1.80 9.60
C GLY A 251 -4.77 -1.02 9.98
N THR A 252 -5.53 -0.60 8.97
CA THR A 252 -6.83 0.04 9.14
C THR A 252 -7.88 -0.97 9.61
N ASN A 253 -8.61 -0.65 10.68
CA ASN A 253 -9.63 -1.51 11.26
C ASN A 253 -11.01 -1.27 10.62
N VAL A 254 -11.73 -2.34 10.25
CA VAL A 254 -13.11 -2.25 9.73
C VAL A 254 -14.04 -1.39 10.60
N ARG A 255 -13.88 -1.44 11.94
CA ARG A 255 -14.66 -0.64 12.89
C ARG A 255 -14.41 0.86 12.71
N GLN A 256 -13.18 1.26 12.39
CA GLN A 256 -12.83 2.66 12.09
C GLN A 256 -13.45 3.09 10.76
N VAL A 257 -13.35 2.26 9.72
CA VAL A 257 -13.96 2.51 8.40
C VAL A 257 -15.49 2.66 8.53
N TRP A 258 -16.14 1.77 9.29
CA TRP A 258 -17.58 1.85 9.54
C TRP A 258 -17.98 3.16 10.21
N ILE A 259 -17.31 3.54 11.31
CA ILE A 259 -17.58 4.81 12.00
C ILE A 259 -17.38 5.99 11.06
N GLU A 260 -16.30 5.98 10.26
CA GLU A 260 -16.02 7.06 9.34
C GLU A 260 -17.15 7.23 8.32
N VAL A 261 -17.60 6.15 7.68
CA VAL A 261 -18.70 6.20 6.71
C VAL A 261 -19.99 6.73 7.33
N GLN A 262 -20.37 6.21 8.51
CA GLN A 262 -21.59 6.64 9.19
C GLN A 262 -21.51 8.10 9.64
N LEU A 263 -20.34 8.55 10.10
CA LEU A 263 -20.10 9.94 10.50
C LEU A 263 -20.15 10.89 9.31
N GLN A 264 -19.51 10.53 8.19
CA GLN A 264 -19.56 11.33 6.95
C GLN A 264 -21.00 11.39 6.39
N LYS A 265 -21.74 10.28 6.43
CA LYS A 265 -23.17 10.26 6.09
C LYS A 265 -23.94 11.24 6.96
N ALA A 266 -23.79 11.16 8.28
CA ALA A 266 -24.52 12.02 9.22
C ALA A 266 -24.21 13.51 9.01
N LEU A 267 -22.94 13.86 8.78
CA LEU A 267 -22.52 15.22 8.44
C LEU A 267 -23.14 15.70 7.12
N SER A 268 -23.14 14.87 6.09
CA SER A 268 -23.74 15.18 4.79
C SER A 268 -25.25 15.40 4.90
N VAL A 269 -25.96 14.51 5.60
CA VAL A 269 -27.40 14.61 5.88
C VAL A 269 -27.72 15.90 6.66
N ALA A 270 -26.91 16.24 7.67
CA ALA A 270 -27.07 17.49 8.43
C ALA A 270 -26.89 18.73 7.54
N ASN A 271 -25.90 18.73 6.64
CA ASN A 271 -25.65 19.84 5.70
C ASN A 271 -26.79 20.05 4.70
N HIS A 272 -27.57 18.99 4.40
CA HIS A 272 -28.80 19.08 3.60
C HIS A 272 -30.05 19.44 4.43
N GLY A 273 -29.88 19.81 5.70
CA GLY A 273 -30.96 20.26 6.59
C GLY A 273 -31.78 19.13 7.22
N GLN A 274 -31.41 17.87 7.01
CA GLN A 274 -32.13 16.70 7.51
C GLN A 274 -31.70 16.34 8.94
N CYS A 275 -31.87 17.29 9.86
CA CYS A 275 -31.29 17.22 11.20
C CYS A 275 -31.81 16.09 12.08
N THR A 276 -33.07 15.69 11.94
CA THR A 276 -33.62 14.56 12.71
C THR A 276 -32.90 13.25 12.39
N GLU A 277 -32.65 12.99 11.11
CA GLU A 277 -31.93 11.80 10.67
C GLU A 277 -30.45 11.88 11.05
N ALA A 278 -29.79 13.02 10.79
CA ALA A 278 -28.38 13.20 11.13
C ALA A 278 -28.09 12.98 12.62
N VAL A 279 -28.93 13.55 13.50
CA VAL A 279 -28.81 13.38 14.95
C VAL A 279 -29.09 11.93 15.36
N SER A 280 -30.06 11.26 14.71
CA SER A 280 -30.34 9.84 14.98
C SER A 280 -29.15 8.95 14.65
N VAL A 281 -28.51 9.15 13.48
CA VAL A 281 -27.29 8.41 13.11
C VAL A 281 -26.16 8.71 14.09
N ALA A 282 -25.96 9.98 14.44
CA ALA A 282 -24.92 10.40 15.39
C ALA A 282 -25.10 9.78 16.80
N ASP A 283 -26.32 9.72 17.30
CA ASP A 283 -26.64 9.14 18.62
C ASP A 283 -26.41 7.62 18.66
N HIS A 284 -26.61 6.92 17.53
CA HIS A 284 -26.47 5.46 17.43
C HIS A 284 -25.17 5.01 16.76
N LEU A 285 -24.21 5.92 16.53
CA LEU A 285 -22.97 5.64 15.82
C LEU A 285 -22.16 4.48 16.42
N GLY A 286 -22.28 4.26 17.73
CA GLY A 286 -21.59 3.19 18.45
C GLY A 286 -22.40 1.93 18.71
N ALA A 287 -23.65 1.87 18.23
CA ALA A 287 -24.56 0.77 18.48
C ALA A 287 -24.17 -0.48 17.68
N GLU A 288 -24.55 -1.63 18.22
CA GLU A 288 -24.40 -2.91 17.52
C GLU A 288 -25.36 -2.97 16.33
N VAL A 289 -24.88 -3.52 15.22
CA VAL A 289 -25.66 -3.83 14.03
C VAL A 289 -25.69 -5.35 13.90
N ALA A 290 -26.88 -5.95 14.02
CA ALA A 290 -27.06 -7.39 14.14
C ALA A 290 -26.35 -8.21 13.04
N GLU A 291 -26.36 -7.69 11.81
CA GLU A 291 -25.77 -8.33 10.63
C GLU A 291 -24.26 -8.09 10.46
N LEU A 292 -23.64 -7.23 11.30
CA LEU A 292 -22.24 -6.87 11.21
C LEU A 292 -21.48 -7.36 12.44
N PRO A 293 -20.89 -8.58 12.42
CA PRO A 293 -20.25 -9.19 13.59
C PRO A 293 -19.18 -8.33 14.25
N PHE A 294 -18.46 -7.50 13.47
CA PHE A 294 -17.44 -6.60 14.01
C PHE A 294 -18.02 -5.49 14.89
N THR A 295 -19.33 -5.30 14.98
CA THR A 295 -19.96 -4.28 15.84
C THR A 295 -20.42 -4.81 17.20
N ARG A 296 -20.45 -6.13 17.41
CA ARG A 296 -21.09 -6.81 18.56
C ARG A 296 -20.56 -6.45 19.95
N ASP A 297 -19.36 -5.89 20.07
CA ASP A 297 -18.82 -5.47 21.38
C ASP A 297 -19.05 -3.97 21.64
N GLY A 298 -19.89 -3.33 20.81
CA GLY A 298 -20.01 -1.89 20.71
C GLY A 298 -18.74 -1.22 20.15
N LEU A 299 -18.89 0.06 19.79
CA LEU A 299 -17.79 0.85 19.22
C LEU A 299 -17.37 2.03 20.11
N ALA A 300 -17.87 2.07 21.35
CA ALA A 300 -17.67 3.18 22.28
C ALA A 300 -16.20 3.62 22.49
N PRO A 301 -15.20 2.73 22.56
CA PRO A 301 -13.80 3.14 22.70
C PRO A 301 -13.31 4.01 21.53
N LEU A 302 -13.71 3.68 20.29
CA LEU A 302 -13.31 4.41 19.10
C LEU A 302 -13.94 5.80 19.05
N LEU A 303 -15.16 5.95 19.58
CA LEU A 303 -15.86 7.23 19.65
C LEU A 303 -15.24 8.23 20.64
N ARG A 304 -14.18 7.86 21.38
CA ARG A 304 -13.53 8.76 22.35
C ARG A 304 -12.53 9.72 21.70
N SER A 305 -12.08 9.45 20.47
CA SER A 305 -11.10 10.32 19.80
C SER A 305 -11.60 11.75 19.70
N ALA A 306 -10.68 12.71 19.84
CA ALA A 306 -11.04 14.12 19.77
C ALA A 306 -11.60 14.47 18.40
N ARG A 307 -11.11 13.85 17.32
CA ARG A 307 -11.66 14.03 15.97
C ARG A 307 -13.15 13.67 15.90
N ILE A 308 -13.53 12.46 16.33
CA ILE A 308 -14.92 12.02 16.24
C ILE A 308 -15.81 12.90 17.11
N ARG A 309 -15.36 13.22 18.34
CA ARG A 309 -16.09 14.10 19.26
C ARG A 309 -16.26 15.52 18.71
N TYR A 310 -15.24 16.06 18.07
CA TYR A 310 -15.31 17.36 17.40
C TYR A 310 -16.34 17.34 16.27
N LEU A 311 -16.26 16.35 15.37
CA LEU A 311 -17.19 16.23 14.24
C LEU A 311 -18.64 16.03 14.68
N LEU A 312 -18.88 15.20 15.71
CA LEU A 312 -20.21 15.07 16.33
C LEU A 312 -20.67 16.40 16.93
N GLY A 313 -19.79 17.13 17.62
CA GLY A 313 -20.09 18.46 18.16
C GLY A 313 -20.50 19.45 17.07
N THR A 314 -19.79 19.47 15.94
CA THR A 314 -20.10 20.30 14.79
C THR A 314 -21.45 19.93 14.16
N LEU A 315 -21.74 18.63 14.02
CA LEU A 315 -23.04 18.14 13.56
C LEU A 315 -24.18 18.58 14.48
N TYR A 316 -24.03 18.38 15.80
CA TYR A 316 -25.04 18.81 16.76
C TYR A 316 -25.23 20.34 16.74
N LYS A 317 -24.15 21.10 16.60
CA LYS A 317 -24.19 22.55 16.49
C LYS A 317 -24.96 23.00 15.24
N SER A 318 -24.67 22.43 14.06
CA SER A 318 -25.39 22.77 12.82
C SER A 318 -26.89 22.45 12.92
N CYS A 319 -27.22 21.38 13.65
CA CYS A 319 -28.60 20.98 13.93
C CYS A 319 -29.22 21.59 15.20
N LYS A 320 -28.63 22.65 15.76
CA LYS A 320 -29.14 23.41 16.92
C LYS A 320 -29.35 22.58 18.19
N GLN A 321 -28.63 21.47 18.34
CA GLN A 321 -28.58 20.64 19.54
C GLN A 321 -27.48 21.15 20.48
N THR A 322 -27.67 22.35 21.04
CA THR A 322 -26.62 23.10 21.76
C THR A 322 -25.97 22.31 22.90
N ASP A 323 -26.77 21.63 23.73
CA ASP A 323 -26.26 20.88 24.89
C ASP A 323 -25.39 19.70 24.46
N LYS A 324 -25.82 18.95 23.44
CA LYS A 324 -25.06 17.83 22.86
C LYS A 324 -23.79 18.32 22.19
N ALA A 325 -23.85 19.45 21.49
CA ALA A 325 -22.68 20.06 20.85
C ALA A 325 -21.61 20.42 21.89
N GLN A 326 -22.00 21.17 22.94
CA GLN A 326 -21.09 21.55 24.02
C GLN A 326 -20.52 20.32 24.76
N ALA A 327 -21.35 19.32 25.05
CA ALA A 327 -20.88 18.08 25.67
C ALA A 327 -19.83 17.37 24.81
N SER A 328 -20.05 17.28 23.50
CA SER A 328 -19.13 16.65 22.55
C SER A 328 -17.81 17.41 22.45
N PHE A 329 -17.86 18.76 22.36
CA PHE A 329 -16.64 19.57 22.36
C PHE A 329 -15.85 19.42 23.67
N ARG A 330 -16.51 19.42 24.84
CA ARG A 330 -15.83 19.17 26.13
C ARG A 330 -15.17 17.78 26.19
N GLN A 331 -15.80 16.77 25.62
CA GLN A 331 -15.21 15.42 25.55
C GLN A 331 -13.99 15.38 24.62
N ALA A 332 -14.01 16.12 23.51
CA ALA A 332 -12.86 16.25 22.62
C ALA A 332 -11.67 16.92 23.34
N THR A 333 -11.91 17.97 24.13
CA THR A 333 -10.83 18.66 24.88
C THR A 333 -10.20 17.83 26.00
N GLN A 334 -10.84 16.74 26.41
CA GLN A 334 -10.30 15.83 27.44
C GLN A 334 -9.24 14.87 26.90
N GLN A 335 -9.13 14.72 25.57
CA GLN A 335 -8.10 13.87 24.98
C GLN A 335 -6.75 14.57 25.00
N SER A 336 -5.70 13.80 25.30
CA SER A 336 -4.33 14.30 25.45
C SER A 336 -3.35 13.70 24.45
N ASP A 337 -3.81 12.78 23.58
CA ASP A 337 -2.95 12.14 22.60
C ASP A 337 -2.47 13.16 21.55
N LEU A 338 -1.23 12.99 21.09
CA LEU A 338 -0.60 13.93 20.16
C LEU A 338 -1.38 14.07 18.85
N GLU A 339 -1.94 12.96 18.36
CA GLU A 339 -2.76 12.89 17.15
C GLU A 339 -4.14 13.54 17.30
N ASP A 340 -4.60 13.74 18.52
CA ASP A 340 -5.88 14.39 18.83
C ASP A 340 -5.74 15.90 19.04
N ALA A 341 -4.51 16.42 19.13
CA ALA A 341 -4.24 17.79 19.57
C ALA A 341 -4.94 18.88 18.75
N VAL A 342 -4.90 18.75 17.42
CA VAL A 342 -5.55 19.73 16.52
C VAL A 342 -7.08 19.71 16.67
N TRP A 343 -7.66 18.54 16.88
CA TRP A 343 -9.09 18.34 17.04
C TRP A 343 -9.58 18.82 18.41
N ALA A 344 -8.82 18.51 19.47
CA ALA A 344 -9.06 19.03 20.80
C ALA A 344 -8.99 20.57 20.82
N TRP A 345 -8.04 21.16 20.10
CA TRP A 345 -7.92 22.61 19.95
C TRP A 345 -9.11 23.21 19.17
N ASN A 346 -9.49 22.60 18.05
CA ASN A 346 -10.69 23.02 17.30
C ASN A 346 -11.96 22.95 18.16
N ALA A 347 -12.11 21.91 18.98
CA ALA A 347 -13.21 21.80 19.92
C ALA A 347 -13.17 22.86 21.03
N ALA A 348 -11.98 23.19 21.53
CA ALA A 348 -11.82 24.20 22.58
C ALA A 348 -12.27 25.59 22.09
N ARG A 349 -12.02 25.93 20.83
CA ARG A 349 -12.48 27.20 20.19
C ARG A 349 -14.00 27.35 20.17
N GLU A 350 -14.73 26.24 20.23
CA GLU A 350 -16.18 26.20 20.23
C GLU A 350 -16.78 26.32 21.64
N LEU A 351 -15.94 26.38 22.67
CA LEU A 351 -16.35 26.50 24.07
C LEU A 351 -16.12 27.91 24.63
N PRO A 352 -16.95 28.37 25.58
CA PRO A 352 -16.71 29.64 26.27
C PRO A 352 -15.39 29.66 27.04
N GLY A 353 -14.70 30.80 27.05
CA GLY A 353 -13.46 30.99 27.83
C GLY A 353 -12.19 30.45 27.17
N PHE A 354 -12.22 30.17 25.87
CA PHE A 354 -11.04 29.76 25.11
C PHE A 354 -9.99 30.88 24.99
N ASP A 355 -8.76 30.58 25.43
CA ASP A 355 -7.59 31.43 25.21
C ASP A 355 -6.84 30.99 23.93
N GLN A 356 -6.89 31.86 22.92
CA GLN A 356 -6.29 31.61 21.62
C GLN A 356 -4.76 31.55 21.65
N ASP A 357 -4.14 32.39 22.47
CA ASP A 357 -2.68 32.59 22.44
C ASP A 357 -1.95 31.42 23.10
N SER A 358 -2.43 30.97 24.26
CA SER A 358 -1.92 29.77 24.94
C SER A 358 -2.10 28.51 24.08
N GLY A 359 -3.24 28.41 23.38
CA GLY A 359 -3.53 27.28 22.49
C GLY A 359 -2.55 27.18 21.33
N LYS A 360 -2.20 28.30 20.70
CA LYS A 360 -1.30 28.31 19.52
C LYS A 360 0.12 27.86 19.88
N GLN A 361 0.67 28.33 21.00
CA GLN A 361 2.00 27.92 21.46
C GLN A 361 2.07 26.42 21.72
N LYS A 362 1.02 25.84 22.31
CA LYS A 362 0.92 24.40 22.54
C LYS A 362 0.91 23.61 21.23
N LEU A 363 0.15 24.07 20.22
CA LEU A 363 0.13 23.41 18.90
C LEU A 363 1.50 23.44 18.22
N GLU A 364 2.25 24.54 18.31
CA GLU A 364 3.59 24.63 17.73
C GLU A 364 4.55 23.61 18.35
N SER A 365 4.50 23.41 19.67
CA SER A 365 5.29 22.37 20.35
C SER A 365 4.93 20.96 19.88
N ILE A 366 3.62 20.67 19.75
CA ILE A 366 3.13 19.36 19.29
C ILE A 366 3.50 19.11 17.83
N LEU A 367 3.41 20.13 16.98
CA LEU A 367 3.81 20.07 15.58
C LEU A 367 5.28 19.63 15.41
N GLN A 368 6.20 20.20 16.19
CA GLN A 368 7.61 19.78 16.14
C GLN A 368 7.77 18.30 16.50
N ARG A 369 7.02 17.82 17.49
CA ARG A 369 7.04 16.41 17.89
C ARG A 369 6.39 15.49 16.85
N ALA A 370 5.32 15.92 16.18
CA ALA A 370 4.69 15.17 15.10
C ALA A 370 5.66 14.98 13.93
N ARG A 371 6.37 16.04 13.54
CA ARG A 371 7.40 15.99 12.48
C ARG A 371 8.57 15.08 12.85
N SER A 372 9.15 15.22 14.03
CA SER A 372 10.25 14.34 14.45
C SER A 372 9.80 12.87 14.55
N THR A 373 8.54 12.62 14.93
CA THR A 373 7.98 11.27 14.93
C THR A 373 7.79 10.73 13.52
N SER A 374 7.44 11.56 12.54
CA SER A 374 7.27 11.15 11.15
C SER A 374 8.54 10.58 10.51
N GLU A 375 9.72 11.04 10.96
CA GLU A 375 11.03 10.60 10.45
C GLU A 375 11.42 9.19 10.91
N ILE A 376 10.88 8.72 12.05
CA ILE A 376 11.29 7.46 12.69
C ILE A 376 10.16 6.44 12.83
N SER A 377 8.91 6.85 12.62
CA SER A 377 7.74 5.98 12.82
C SER A 377 7.51 5.08 11.61
N SER A 378 7.05 3.85 11.86
CA SER A 378 6.47 2.99 10.81
C SER A 378 5.17 3.54 10.23
N ARG A 379 4.56 4.56 10.87
CA ARG A 379 3.34 5.24 10.43
C ARG A 379 3.64 6.66 9.92
N THR A 380 4.68 6.81 9.09
CA THR A 380 5.13 8.13 8.59
C THR A 380 3.98 8.94 7.96
N GLY A 381 3.17 8.33 7.11
CA GLY A 381 2.03 9.01 6.46
C GLY A 381 1.03 9.60 7.46
N TRP A 382 0.69 8.85 8.51
CA TRP A 382 -0.20 9.31 9.59
C TRP A 382 0.36 10.54 10.32
N TRP A 383 1.65 10.54 10.62
CA TRP A 383 2.29 11.67 11.31
C TRP A 383 2.46 12.89 10.41
N LEU A 384 2.70 12.69 9.11
CA LEU A 384 2.70 13.78 8.12
C LEU A 384 1.31 14.41 7.99
N TYR A 385 0.24 13.60 7.95
CA TYR A 385 -1.13 14.10 7.98
C TYR A 385 -1.42 14.93 9.24
N ASN A 386 -1.01 14.45 10.42
CA ASN A 386 -1.19 15.17 11.67
C ASN A 386 -0.37 16.48 11.72
N ALA A 387 0.88 16.46 11.24
CA ALA A 387 1.71 17.65 11.11
C ALA A 387 1.05 18.67 10.17
N ALA A 388 0.51 18.23 9.03
CA ALA A 388 -0.17 19.08 8.06
C ALA A 388 -1.42 19.74 8.65
N MET A 389 -2.23 18.99 9.40
CA MET A 389 -3.39 19.54 10.11
C MET A 389 -2.98 20.61 11.14
N LEU A 390 -1.90 20.38 11.89
CA LEU A 390 -1.36 21.33 12.86
C LEU A 390 -0.80 22.59 12.19
N ASP A 391 -0.05 22.44 11.10
CA ASP A 391 0.47 23.55 10.30
C ASP A 391 -0.67 24.43 9.79
N ARG A 392 -1.74 23.81 9.26
CA ARG A 392 -2.93 24.53 8.81
C ARG A 392 -3.56 25.31 9.97
N ALA A 393 -3.69 24.71 11.15
CA ALA A 393 -4.25 25.36 12.33
C ALA A 393 -3.42 26.56 12.81
N VAL A 394 -2.10 26.54 12.66
CA VAL A 394 -1.22 27.68 13.02
C VAL A 394 -1.02 28.70 11.88
N GLY A 395 -1.67 28.51 10.73
CA GLY A 395 -1.70 29.44 9.59
C GLY A 395 -0.64 29.20 8.50
N ARG A 396 -0.03 28.01 8.45
CA ARG A 396 1.03 27.64 7.48
C ARG A 396 0.48 26.80 6.32
N SER A 397 -0.53 27.32 5.62
CA SER A 397 -1.30 26.57 4.62
C SER A 397 -0.47 25.92 3.50
N LYS A 398 0.56 26.61 2.99
CA LYS A 398 1.43 26.06 1.92
C LYS A 398 2.24 24.86 2.40
N GLN A 399 2.77 24.94 3.62
CA GLN A 399 3.51 23.83 4.21
C GLN A 399 2.58 22.66 4.52
N ALA A 400 1.39 22.93 5.06
CA ALA A 400 0.36 21.91 5.25
C ALA A 400 0.01 21.17 3.94
N GLU A 401 -0.18 21.89 2.83
CA GLU A 401 -0.48 21.26 1.54
C GLU A 401 0.65 20.34 1.07
N ASN A 402 1.92 20.76 1.23
CA ASN A 402 3.07 19.92 0.90
C ASN A 402 3.10 18.66 1.78
N GLU A 403 2.87 18.80 3.08
CA GLU A 403 2.87 17.67 4.03
C GLU A 403 1.72 16.70 3.76
N PHE A 404 0.52 17.19 3.41
CA PHE A 404 -0.59 16.35 2.94
C PHE A 404 -0.22 15.57 1.68
N ARG A 405 0.37 16.23 0.67
CA ARG A 405 0.80 15.54 -0.56
C ARG A 405 1.87 14.48 -0.26
N SER A 406 2.81 14.78 0.65
CA SER A 406 3.80 13.80 1.09
C SER A 406 3.19 12.63 1.85
N ALA A 407 2.15 12.85 2.66
CA ALA A 407 1.46 11.78 3.39
C ALA A 407 0.90 10.71 2.43
N LEU A 408 0.41 11.13 1.25
CA LEU A 408 -0.10 10.24 0.20
C LEU A 408 0.98 9.39 -0.49
N LEU A 409 2.28 9.63 -0.25
CA LEU A 409 3.37 8.82 -0.80
C LEU A 409 3.74 7.60 0.07
N PHE A 410 3.22 7.53 1.28
CA PHE A 410 3.46 6.42 2.22
C PHE A 410 2.30 5.42 2.19
N PRO A 411 2.46 4.18 2.70
CA PRO A 411 1.37 3.21 2.78
C PRO A 411 0.15 3.78 3.53
N ASP A 412 -1.06 3.52 3.04
CA ASP A 412 -2.26 3.93 3.77
C ASP A 412 -2.41 3.12 5.06
N GLN A 413 -2.46 3.84 6.17
CA GLN A 413 -2.66 3.33 7.51
C GLN A 413 -3.54 4.32 8.26
N MET A 414 -4.44 3.84 9.13
CA MET A 414 -5.28 4.72 9.95
C MET A 414 -6.13 5.69 9.11
N LEU A 415 -6.59 5.25 7.93
CA LEU A 415 -7.38 6.07 6.99
C LEU A 415 -6.64 7.31 6.44
N THR A 416 -5.30 7.32 6.48
CA THR A 416 -4.48 8.50 6.15
C THR A 416 -4.85 9.09 4.79
N TYR A 417 -5.05 8.26 3.76
CA TYR A 417 -5.39 8.72 2.42
C TYR A 417 -6.73 9.43 2.40
N HIS A 418 -7.77 8.77 2.91
CA HIS A 418 -9.11 9.34 3.01
C HIS A 418 -9.11 10.67 3.78
N LEU A 419 -8.50 10.69 4.97
CA LEU A 419 -8.44 11.87 5.82
C LEU A 419 -7.65 13.02 5.17
N THR A 420 -6.57 12.70 4.48
CA THR A 420 -5.78 13.67 3.72
C THR A 420 -6.59 14.27 2.58
N ARG A 421 -7.36 13.46 1.83
CA ARG A 421 -8.23 13.94 0.75
C ARG A 421 -9.38 14.81 1.27
N LEU A 422 -9.99 14.45 2.41
CA LEU A 422 -10.98 15.29 3.08
C LEU A 422 -10.38 16.65 3.48
N ALA A 423 -9.18 16.64 4.06
CA ALA A 423 -8.49 17.88 4.43
C ALA A 423 -8.13 18.73 3.20
N LEU A 424 -7.61 18.14 2.11
CA LEU A 424 -7.26 18.88 0.89
C LEU A 424 -8.48 19.47 0.17
N SER A 425 -9.64 18.80 0.22
CA SER A 425 -10.88 19.29 -0.41
C SER A 425 -11.60 20.37 0.41
N ASN A 426 -11.10 20.73 1.60
CA ASN A 426 -11.80 21.55 2.60
C ASN A 426 -13.19 20.98 2.97
N SER A 427 -13.40 19.67 2.79
CA SER A 427 -14.64 18.99 3.16
C SER A 427 -14.69 18.68 4.67
N THR A 428 -13.56 18.83 5.37
CA THR A 428 -13.51 18.74 6.82
C THR A 428 -13.93 20.08 7.44
N PRO A 429 -14.93 20.10 8.35
CA PRO A 429 -15.39 21.31 9.03
C PRO A 429 -14.32 22.03 9.84
#